data_AF-L0FCX9-F1
#
_entry.id   AF-L0FCX9-F1
#
_cell.length_a   1.000
_cell.length_b   1.000
_cell.length_c   1.000
_cell.angle_alpha   90.00
_cell.angle_beta   90.00
_cell.angle_gamma   90.00
#
_symmetry.space_group_name_H-M   'P 1'
#
loop_
_entity.id
_entity.type
_entity.pdbx_description
1 polymer ?
#
loop_
_entity_poly.entity_id
_entity_poly.type
_entity_poly.pdbx_seq_one_letter_code
_entity_poly.pdbx_strand_id
1 'polypeptide(L)'
;MNAMRLTVPSYNPVKQCQGYSLQDENKVAAQILSYQLAHLFLKRYSGTWQIKKEEILLQLEGFEQPLRFELNTGTIRYKTLRASLVSRYSVERGLSRLADDISKDFAFPLSSAETKDDLFELFVKLIEIYHARCGLKIAQCEKGNNLLGWELILGDEKLRGWISSEFVAENRFGERMNILNWFKLRPEKMAAYVFGFHRFCENYPSPVITIQ
;
A
#
# COMPACT_ATOMS: atom_id res chain seq x y z
N MET A 1 -6.20 8.61 47.22
CA MET A 1 -6.47 9.28 45.93
C MET A 1 -6.56 8.20 44.87
N ASN A 2 -7.77 7.85 44.45
CA ASN A 2 -7.99 6.83 43.40
C ASN A 2 -7.71 7.46 42.05
N ALA A 3 -6.66 6.99 41.37
CA ALA A 3 -6.39 7.34 39.98
C ALA A 3 -7.57 6.88 39.13
N MET A 4 -8.31 7.84 38.59
CA MET A 4 -9.39 7.63 37.63
C MET A 4 -8.75 7.06 36.35
N ARG A 5 -8.71 5.73 36.23
CA ARG A 5 -8.36 5.06 34.98
C ARG A 5 -9.46 5.40 33.99
N LEU A 6 -9.18 6.31 33.06
CA LEU A 6 -9.97 6.50 31.85
C LEU A 6 -10.15 5.12 31.21
N THR A 7 -11.37 4.59 31.29
CA THR A 7 -11.77 3.38 30.59
C THR A 7 -11.65 3.68 29.11
N VAL A 8 -10.56 3.20 28.50
CA VAL A 8 -10.44 3.15 27.04
C VAL A 8 -11.67 2.38 26.57
N PRO A 9 -12.58 2.99 25.79
CA PRO A 9 -13.78 2.29 25.34
C PRO A 9 -13.32 1.02 24.63
N SER A 10 -13.87 -0.12 25.07
CA SER A 10 -13.56 -1.45 24.56
C SER A 10 -13.52 -1.41 23.03
N TYR A 11 -12.30 -1.44 22.47
CA TYR A 11 -12.10 -1.34 21.04
C TYR A 11 -12.79 -2.53 20.37
N ASN A 12 -13.76 -2.25 19.52
CA ASN A 12 -14.42 -3.28 18.73
C ASN A 12 -13.95 -3.12 17.26
N PRO A 13 -13.04 -3.98 16.77
CA PRO A 13 -12.52 -3.90 15.41
C PRO A 13 -13.64 -3.98 14.36
N VAL A 14 -14.74 -4.68 14.69
CA VAL A 14 -15.91 -4.87 13.83
C VAL A 14 -16.79 -3.61 13.76
N LYS A 15 -16.80 -2.76 14.81
CA LYS A 15 -17.61 -1.52 14.84
C LYS A 15 -16.91 -0.31 14.20
N GLN A 16 -15.57 -0.28 14.14
CA GLN A 16 -14.84 0.80 13.45
C GLN A 16 -14.49 0.46 12.00
N CYS A 17 -14.23 -0.81 11.69
CA CYS A 17 -14.29 -1.28 10.31
C CYS A 17 -15.74 -1.70 10.03
N GLN A 18 -16.69 -0.79 10.24
CA GLN A 18 -18.00 -0.88 9.58
C GLN A 18 -17.69 -0.72 8.11
N GLY A 19 -17.52 -1.87 7.45
CA GLY A 19 -17.24 -1.97 6.04
C GLY A 19 -18.13 -1.00 5.31
N TYR A 20 -17.50 -0.15 4.51
CA TYR A 20 -18.17 0.77 3.61
C TYR A 20 -19.09 -0.08 2.73
N SER A 21 -20.36 -0.22 3.11
CA SER A 21 -21.28 -1.26 2.62
C SER A 21 -21.74 -1.06 1.17
N LEU A 22 -21.05 -0.18 0.44
CA LEU A 22 -21.36 0.28 -0.92
C LEU A 22 -20.06 0.66 -1.68
N GLN A 23 -18.95 -0.06 -1.47
CA GLN A 23 -17.79 0.13 -2.35
C GLN A 23 -17.96 -0.63 -3.66
N ASP A 24 -17.82 0.09 -4.77
CA ASP A 24 -17.79 -0.47 -6.12
C ASP A 24 -16.64 -1.48 -6.23
N GLU A 25 -16.98 -2.76 -6.41
CA GLU A 25 -16.02 -3.86 -6.49
C GLU A 25 -14.99 -3.63 -7.60
N ASN A 26 -15.38 -2.96 -8.69
CA ASN A 26 -14.46 -2.64 -9.78
C ASN A 26 -13.41 -1.61 -9.34
N LYS A 27 -13.78 -0.64 -8.49
CA LYS A 27 -12.83 0.34 -7.95
C LYS A 27 -11.87 -0.30 -6.95
N VAL A 28 -12.39 -1.19 -6.11
CA VAL A 28 -11.56 -1.97 -5.17
C VAL A 28 -10.56 -2.83 -5.94
N ALA A 29 -11.03 -3.56 -6.95
CA ALA A 29 -10.18 -4.38 -7.82
C ALA A 29 -9.17 -3.54 -8.59
N ALA A 30 -9.58 -2.39 -9.14
CA ALA A 30 -8.72 -1.46 -9.84
C ALA A 30 -7.55 -0.99 -8.96
N GLN A 31 -7.83 -0.60 -7.72
CA GLN A 31 -6.81 -0.13 -6.80
C GLN A 31 -5.85 -1.26 -6.41
N ILE A 32 -6.36 -2.43 -6.03
CA ILE A 32 -5.53 -3.59 -5.67
C ILE A 32 -4.64 -4.01 -6.85
N LEU A 33 -5.21 -4.19 -8.04
CA LEU A 33 -4.46 -4.59 -9.25
C LEU A 33 -3.41 -3.55 -9.63
N SER A 34 -3.70 -2.26 -9.46
CA SER A 34 -2.74 -1.19 -9.74
C SER A 34 -1.50 -1.29 -8.87
N TYR A 35 -1.66 -1.48 -7.55
CA TYR A 35 -0.52 -1.67 -6.64
C TYR A 35 0.26 -2.95 -6.95
N GLN A 36 -0.44 -4.06 -7.15
CA GLN A 36 0.17 -5.35 -7.46
C GLN A 36 0.98 -5.30 -8.76
N LEU A 37 0.41 -4.75 -9.83
CA LEU A 37 1.08 -4.66 -11.12
C LEU A 37 2.22 -3.65 -11.10
N ALA A 38 2.06 -2.53 -10.39
CA ALA A 38 3.12 -1.55 -10.18
C ALA A 38 4.34 -2.19 -9.48
N HIS A 39 4.11 -3.00 -8.44
CA HIS A 39 5.16 -3.73 -7.74
C HIS A 39 5.86 -4.74 -8.66
N LEU A 40 5.09 -5.47 -9.49
CA LEU A 40 5.67 -6.42 -10.44
C LEU A 40 6.57 -5.72 -11.46
N PHE A 41 6.17 -4.56 -11.99
CA PHE A 41 7.03 -3.80 -12.90
C PHE A 41 8.23 -3.16 -12.20
N LEU A 42 8.09 -2.63 -10.99
CA LEU A 42 9.24 -2.16 -10.21
C LEU A 42 10.26 -3.28 -9.99
N LYS A 43 9.79 -4.47 -9.61
CA LYS A 43 10.65 -5.65 -9.45
C LYS A 43 11.36 -6.02 -10.76
N ARG A 44 10.63 -5.96 -11.88
CA ARG A 44 11.14 -6.35 -13.20
C ARG A 44 12.09 -5.33 -13.80
N TYR A 45 11.93 -4.03 -13.57
CA TYR A 45 12.64 -2.99 -14.31
C TYR A 45 13.52 -2.08 -13.47
N SER A 46 13.45 -2.16 -12.13
CA SER A 46 13.97 -1.12 -11.21
C SER A 46 13.35 0.27 -11.50
N GLY A 47 13.50 1.19 -10.56
CA GLY A 47 13.09 2.57 -10.75
C GLY A 47 12.66 3.26 -9.48
N THR A 48 12.00 4.40 -9.65
CA THR A 48 11.42 5.18 -8.56
C THR A 48 9.90 5.25 -8.72
N TRP A 49 9.22 5.52 -7.62
CA TRP A 49 7.77 5.60 -7.60
C TRP A 49 7.29 6.79 -6.77
N GLN A 50 6.09 7.27 -7.10
CA GLN A 50 5.39 8.30 -6.35
C GLN A 50 3.91 7.92 -6.25
N ILE A 51 3.31 8.18 -5.08
CA ILE A 51 1.88 7.93 -4.85
C ILE A 51 1.18 9.26 -4.64
N LYS A 52 0.45 9.69 -5.66
CA LYS A 52 -0.45 10.83 -5.55
C LYS A 52 -1.86 10.35 -5.23
N LYS A 53 -2.74 11.28 -4.89
CA LYS A 53 -4.10 11.01 -4.39
C LYS A 53 -4.88 9.94 -5.17
N GLU A 54 -4.75 9.91 -6.50
CA GLU A 54 -5.49 8.98 -7.37
C GLU A 54 -4.60 8.26 -8.39
N GLU A 55 -3.28 8.41 -8.29
CA GLU A 55 -2.35 7.81 -9.24
C GLU A 55 -1.07 7.29 -8.58
N ILE A 56 -0.56 6.15 -9.08
CA ILE A 56 0.82 5.73 -8.87
C ILE A 56 1.60 6.10 -10.13
N LEU A 57 2.72 6.80 -9.95
CA LEU A 57 3.67 7.09 -11.01
C LEU A 57 4.90 6.21 -10.81
N LEU A 58 5.29 5.45 -11.84
CA LEU A 58 6.53 4.69 -11.85
C LEU A 58 7.48 5.26 -12.89
N GLN A 59 8.61 5.79 -12.46
CA GLN A 59 9.71 6.11 -13.35
C GLN A 59 10.68 4.93 -13.37
N LEU A 60 10.48 4.03 -14.34
CA LEU A 60 11.28 2.83 -14.52
C LEU A 60 12.58 3.13 -15.27
N GLU A 61 13.63 2.35 -15.00
CA GLU A 61 14.90 2.48 -15.71
C GLU A 61 14.77 2.05 -17.17
N GLY A 62 15.32 2.84 -18.10
CA GLY A 62 15.21 2.60 -19.54
C GLY A 62 13.89 3.05 -20.17
N PHE A 63 12.98 3.65 -19.41
CA PHE A 63 11.72 4.20 -19.92
C PHE A 63 11.83 5.72 -20.08
N GLU A 64 11.38 6.24 -21.21
CA GLU A 64 11.42 7.69 -21.51
C GLU A 64 10.43 8.51 -20.67
N GLN A 65 9.33 7.90 -20.25
CA GLN A 65 8.24 8.55 -19.52
C GLN A 65 7.77 7.65 -18.38
N PRO A 66 7.21 8.23 -17.30
CA PRO A 66 6.69 7.43 -16.20
C PRO A 66 5.42 6.68 -16.62
N LEU A 67 5.29 5.43 -16.17
CA LEU A 67 4.03 4.70 -16.19
C LEU A 67 3.08 5.35 -15.19
N ARG A 68 1.82 5.54 -15.59
CA ARG A 68 0.78 6.10 -14.73
C ARG A 68 -0.30 5.08 -14.50
N PHE A 69 -0.57 4.77 -13.24
CA PHE A 69 -1.65 3.89 -12.82
C PHE A 69 -2.74 4.71 -12.17
N GLU A 70 -3.90 4.81 -12.81
CA GLU A 70 -5.06 5.46 -12.24
C GLU A 70 -5.78 4.52 -11.27
N LEU A 71 -5.74 4.83 -9.99
CA LEU A 71 -6.23 3.95 -8.92
C LEU A 71 -7.75 3.75 -8.99
N ASN A 72 -8.49 4.80 -9.37
CA ASN A 72 -9.95 4.78 -9.42
C ASN A 72 -10.52 4.00 -10.61
N THR A 73 -9.82 3.99 -11.74
CA THR A 73 -10.30 3.37 -13.00
C THR A 73 -9.59 2.06 -13.30
N GLY A 74 -8.44 1.82 -12.67
CA GLY A 74 -7.56 0.69 -12.99
C GLY A 74 -7.01 0.82 -14.39
N THR A 75 -6.73 2.04 -14.86
CA THR A 75 -6.12 2.28 -16.17
C THR A 75 -4.62 2.50 -16.01
N ILE A 76 -3.82 1.74 -16.75
CA ILE A 76 -2.39 2.03 -16.91
C ILE A 76 -2.17 2.84 -18.20
N ARG A 77 -1.33 3.86 -18.12
CA ARG A 77 -0.93 4.71 -19.25
C ARG A 77 0.58 4.76 -19.41
N TYR A 78 1.01 4.76 -20.67
CA TYR A 78 2.39 5.00 -21.07
C TYR A 78 2.41 5.72 -22.40
N LYS A 79 2.99 6.92 -22.47
CA LYS A 79 2.91 7.79 -23.66
C LYS A 79 1.43 7.99 -24.07
N THR A 80 1.06 7.59 -25.28
CA THR A 80 -0.31 7.64 -25.80
C THR A 80 -1.10 6.34 -25.57
N LEU A 81 -0.43 5.29 -25.10
CA LEU A 81 -1.03 3.96 -24.89
C LEU A 81 -1.77 3.90 -23.56
N ARG A 82 -2.88 3.16 -23.55
CA ARG A 82 -3.71 2.94 -22.37
C ARG A 82 -4.25 1.51 -22.36
N ALA A 83 -4.33 0.92 -21.17
CA ALA A 83 -4.95 -0.38 -20.96
C ALA A 83 -5.72 -0.40 -19.64
N SER A 84 -6.90 -1.05 -19.65
CA SER A 84 -7.67 -1.29 -18.42
C SER A 84 -7.22 -2.60 -17.79
N LEU A 85 -6.81 -2.54 -16.53
CA LEU A 85 -6.36 -3.70 -15.75
C LEU A 85 -7.54 -4.59 -15.37
N VAL A 86 -8.63 -4.00 -14.89
CA VAL A 86 -9.82 -4.74 -14.42
C VAL A 86 -10.44 -5.58 -15.53
N SER A 87 -10.55 -5.04 -16.74
CA SER A 87 -11.14 -5.75 -17.89
C SER A 87 -10.24 -6.84 -18.49
N ARG A 88 -8.92 -6.76 -18.27
CA ARG A 88 -7.93 -7.69 -18.83
C ARG A 88 -7.48 -8.76 -17.83
N TYR A 89 -7.64 -8.50 -16.54
CA TYR A 89 -7.30 -9.45 -15.50
C TYR A 89 -8.26 -10.64 -15.51
N SER A 90 -7.70 -11.84 -15.41
CA SER A 90 -8.44 -13.06 -15.15
C SER A 90 -7.69 -13.89 -14.12
N VAL A 91 -8.43 -14.47 -13.18
CA VAL A 91 -7.85 -15.29 -12.10
C VAL A 91 -7.05 -16.46 -12.68
N GLU A 92 -7.56 -17.08 -13.75
CA GLU A 92 -6.95 -18.23 -14.42
C GLU A 92 -5.56 -17.92 -15.02
N ARG A 93 -5.38 -16.72 -15.57
CA ARG A 93 -4.11 -16.30 -16.19
C ARG A 93 -3.17 -15.63 -15.19
N GLY A 94 -3.71 -15.06 -14.12
CA GLY A 94 -2.96 -14.41 -13.06
C GLY A 94 -2.28 -13.10 -13.47
N LEU A 95 -1.63 -12.47 -12.49
CA LEU A 95 -1.02 -11.15 -12.63
C LEU A 95 0.19 -11.14 -13.59
N SER A 96 1.01 -12.19 -13.58
CA SER A 96 2.20 -12.27 -14.45
C SER A 96 1.81 -12.24 -15.92
N ARG A 97 0.72 -12.91 -16.31
CA ARG A 97 0.27 -12.89 -17.69
C ARG A 97 -0.27 -11.53 -18.11
N LEU A 98 -1.02 -10.87 -17.22
CA LEU A 98 -1.47 -9.49 -17.45
C LEU A 98 -0.29 -8.55 -17.66
N ALA A 99 0.77 -8.68 -16.84
CA ALA A 99 1.99 -7.90 -16.97
C ALA A 99 2.66 -8.14 -18.32
N ASP A 100 2.78 -9.40 -18.76
CA ASP A 100 3.41 -9.74 -20.04
C ASP A 100 2.61 -9.22 -21.24
N ASP A 101 1.27 -9.32 -21.20
CA ASP A 101 0.41 -8.80 -22.25
C ASP A 101 0.52 -7.26 -22.33
N ILE A 102 0.58 -6.56 -21.19
CA ILE A 102 0.81 -5.09 -21.15
C ILE A 102 2.21 -4.73 -21.65
N SER A 103 3.25 -5.45 -21.21
CA SER A 103 4.62 -5.22 -21.66
C SER A 103 4.75 -5.35 -23.17
N LYS A 104 4.05 -6.32 -23.77
CA LYS A 104 4.01 -6.51 -25.23
C LYS A 104 3.27 -5.37 -25.93
N ASP A 105 2.06 -5.05 -25.47
CA ASP A 105 1.24 -3.99 -26.05
C ASP A 105 1.96 -2.63 -26.02
N PHE A 106 2.70 -2.37 -24.94
CA PHE A 106 3.40 -1.10 -24.75
C PHE A 106 4.85 -1.12 -25.26
N ALA A 107 5.28 -2.23 -25.87
CA ALA A 107 6.64 -2.45 -26.36
C ALA A 107 7.71 -2.08 -25.32
N PHE A 108 7.53 -2.55 -24.09
CA PHE A 108 8.50 -2.32 -23.01
C PHE A 108 9.85 -2.96 -23.37
N PRO A 109 10.97 -2.33 -22.97
CA PRO A 109 12.28 -2.91 -23.18
C PRO A 109 12.38 -4.28 -22.49
N LEU A 110 13.32 -5.10 -22.95
CA LEU A 110 13.70 -6.31 -22.21
C LEU A 110 14.42 -5.90 -20.93
N SER A 111 14.13 -6.59 -19.83
CA SER A 111 14.83 -6.39 -18.57
C SER A 111 15.41 -7.70 -18.06
N SER A 112 16.56 -7.57 -17.40
CA SER A 112 17.24 -8.64 -16.67
C SER A 112 17.34 -8.35 -15.16
N ALA A 113 16.78 -7.23 -14.69
CA ALA A 113 16.86 -6.85 -13.29
C ALA A 113 15.75 -7.52 -12.46
N GLU A 114 16.12 -8.10 -11.33
CA GLU A 114 15.19 -8.34 -10.22
C GLU A 114 15.60 -7.47 -9.05
N THR A 115 14.82 -6.43 -8.78
CA THR A 115 15.01 -5.51 -7.66
C THR A 115 13.98 -5.76 -6.58
N LYS A 116 14.36 -5.59 -5.32
CA LYS A 116 13.46 -5.68 -4.18
C LYS A 116 13.15 -4.28 -3.67
N ASP A 117 11.85 -3.94 -3.62
CA ASP A 117 11.36 -2.73 -2.97
C ASP A 117 10.47 -3.12 -1.79
N ASP A 118 11.11 -3.31 -0.64
CA ASP A 118 10.49 -3.77 0.59
C ASP A 118 9.36 -2.84 1.09
N LEU A 119 9.50 -1.54 0.86
CA LEU A 119 8.51 -0.55 1.29
C LEU A 119 7.28 -0.57 0.38
N PHE A 120 7.49 -0.64 -0.94
CA PHE A 120 6.38 -0.74 -1.87
C PHE A 120 5.66 -2.09 -1.73
N GLU A 121 6.38 -3.19 -1.46
CA GLU A 121 5.79 -4.49 -1.13
C GLU A 121 4.88 -4.41 0.11
N LEU A 122 5.30 -3.70 1.16
CA LEU A 122 4.45 -3.43 2.32
C LEU A 122 3.18 -2.67 1.91
N PHE A 123 3.28 -1.68 1.02
CA PHE A 123 2.11 -0.92 0.55
C PHE A 123 1.13 -1.77 -0.22
N VAL A 124 1.63 -2.68 -1.08
CA VAL A 124 0.80 -3.68 -1.76
C VAL A 124 0.00 -4.48 -0.73
N LYS A 125 0.65 -4.99 0.32
CA LYS A 125 -0.03 -5.78 1.36
C LYS A 125 -1.02 -4.97 2.19
N LEU A 126 -0.69 -3.74 2.52
CA LEU A 126 -1.62 -2.84 3.20
C LEU A 126 -2.89 -2.65 2.37
N ILE A 127 -2.76 -2.39 1.06
CA ILE A 127 -3.90 -2.23 0.15
C ILE A 127 -4.68 -3.55 0.00
N GLU A 128 -4.01 -4.68 -0.25
CA GLU A 128 -4.66 -6.00 -0.37
C GLU A 128 -5.51 -6.35 0.86
N ILE A 129 -5.00 -6.08 2.06
CA ILE A 129 -5.65 -6.47 3.32
C ILE A 129 -6.74 -5.47 3.72
N TYR A 130 -6.49 -4.17 3.57
CA TYR A 130 -7.31 -3.13 4.20
C TYR A 130 -8.13 -2.26 3.24
N HIS A 131 -7.80 -2.21 1.95
CA HIS A 131 -8.53 -1.36 1.02
C HIS A 131 -9.99 -1.82 0.88
N ALA A 132 -10.21 -3.09 0.55
CA ALA A 132 -11.56 -3.66 0.41
C ALA A 132 -12.39 -3.62 1.70
N ARG A 133 -11.74 -3.64 2.87
CA ARG A 133 -12.41 -3.74 4.17
C ARG A 133 -12.71 -2.38 4.80
N CYS A 134 -11.72 -1.50 4.80
CA CYS A 134 -11.77 -0.24 5.53
C CYS A 134 -11.44 0.98 4.64
N GLY A 135 -11.39 0.82 3.32
CA GLY A 135 -11.18 1.90 2.37
C GLY A 135 -9.81 2.58 2.50
N LEU A 136 -8.76 1.81 2.82
CA LEU A 136 -7.40 2.34 2.98
C LEU A 136 -6.95 3.12 1.72
N LYS A 137 -6.42 4.31 1.95
CA LYS A 137 -5.73 5.14 0.97
C LYS A 137 -4.31 5.41 1.47
N ILE A 138 -3.37 5.48 0.53
CA ILE A 138 -1.99 5.85 0.80
C ILE A 138 -1.74 7.12 0.00
N ALA A 139 -1.27 8.18 0.66
CA ALA A 139 -0.95 9.44 0.00
C ALA A 139 0.44 9.89 0.41
N GLN A 140 1.28 10.22 -0.57
CA GLN A 140 2.59 10.80 -0.31
C GLN A 140 2.44 12.22 0.26
N CYS A 141 3.18 12.51 1.32
CA CYS A 141 3.17 13.79 2.01
C CYS A 141 4.54 14.08 2.64
N GLU A 142 4.77 15.33 3.04
CA GLU A 142 5.94 15.74 3.80
C GLU A 142 5.52 16.07 5.24
N LYS A 143 6.27 15.59 6.24
CA LYS A 143 5.96 15.80 7.66
C LYS A 143 7.20 16.26 8.42
N GLY A 144 7.29 17.57 8.70
CA GLY A 144 8.36 18.18 9.49
C GLY A 144 9.75 18.06 8.82
N ASN A 145 10.53 19.14 8.82
CA ASN A 145 11.86 19.16 8.17
C ASN A 145 11.89 18.63 6.72
N ASN A 146 10.77 18.73 5.99
CA ASN A 146 10.59 18.17 4.63
C ASN A 146 10.89 16.67 4.52
N LEU A 147 10.71 15.91 5.62
CA LEU A 147 10.86 14.47 5.58
C LEU A 147 9.72 13.85 4.77
N LEU A 148 10.08 13.21 3.67
CA LEU A 148 9.15 12.53 2.80
C LEU A 148 8.53 11.31 3.51
N GLY A 149 7.24 11.10 3.32
CA GLY A 149 6.57 9.90 3.79
C GLY A 149 5.21 9.69 3.14
N TRP A 150 4.47 8.75 3.71
CA TRP A 150 3.18 8.31 3.20
C TRP A 150 2.18 8.21 4.34
N GLU A 151 1.10 8.97 4.23
CA GLU A 151 -0.03 8.92 5.14
C GLU A 151 -0.93 7.73 4.77
N LEU A 152 -1.26 6.92 5.77
CA LEU A 152 -2.16 5.76 5.68
C LEU A 152 -3.53 6.18 6.22
N ILE A 153 -4.50 6.42 5.36
CA ILE A 153 -5.81 6.99 5.71
C ILE A 153 -6.88 5.92 5.54
N LEU A 154 -7.65 5.63 6.59
CA LEU A 154 -8.84 4.77 6.48
C LEU A 154 -10.11 5.60 6.30
N GLY A 155 -11.03 5.09 5.48
CA GLY A 155 -12.45 5.46 5.43
C GLY A 155 -12.77 6.94 5.69
N ASP A 156 -13.31 7.22 6.88
CA ASP A 156 -13.82 8.52 7.34
C ASP A 156 -12.73 9.57 7.67
N GLU A 157 -11.49 9.32 7.26
CA GLU A 157 -10.31 10.18 7.38
C GLU A 157 -9.87 10.53 8.81
N LYS A 158 -10.50 9.93 9.83
CA LYS A 158 -10.16 10.15 11.25
C LYS A 158 -9.01 9.29 11.73
N LEU A 159 -8.82 8.12 11.11
CA LEU A 159 -7.76 7.18 11.48
C LEU A 159 -6.62 7.28 10.47
N ARG A 160 -5.47 7.73 10.96
CA ARG A 160 -4.30 8.05 10.14
C ARG A 160 -3.05 7.43 10.72
N GLY A 161 -2.32 6.68 9.92
CA GLY A 161 -0.93 6.30 10.17
C GLY A 161 0.01 7.03 9.23
N TRP A 162 1.30 6.89 9.43
CA TRP A 162 2.32 7.49 8.57
C TRP A 162 3.56 6.60 8.50
N ILE A 163 4.22 6.54 7.35
CA ILE A 163 5.50 5.85 7.18
C ILE A 163 6.47 6.81 6.49
N SER A 164 7.68 6.99 7.03
CA SER A 164 8.71 7.83 6.43
C SER A 164 9.51 7.10 5.34
N SER A 165 10.18 7.86 4.47
CA SER A 165 11.21 7.34 3.55
C SER A 165 12.42 6.73 4.27
N GLU A 166 12.57 7.00 5.57
CA GLU A 166 13.61 6.45 6.44
C GLU A 166 13.12 5.23 7.25
N PHE A 167 11.99 4.64 6.86
CA PHE A 167 11.42 3.44 7.49
C PHE A 167 10.99 3.64 8.94
N VAL A 168 10.55 4.84 9.30
CA VAL A 168 9.89 5.12 10.58
C VAL A 168 8.39 5.10 10.36
N ALA A 169 7.70 4.15 10.97
CA ALA A 169 6.24 4.10 10.99
C ALA A 169 5.71 4.76 12.26
N GLU A 170 4.70 5.63 12.11
CA GLU A 170 3.84 6.16 13.16
C GLU A 170 2.45 5.55 12.96
N ASN A 171 1.98 4.74 13.91
CA ASN A 171 0.66 4.13 13.78
C ASN A 171 -0.46 5.12 14.16
N ARG A 172 -1.72 4.67 14.02
CA ARG A 172 -2.92 5.46 14.35
C ARG A 172 -3.05 5.91 15.81
N PHE A 173 -2.16 5.45 16.69
CA PHE A 173 -2.11 5.83 18.10
C PHE A 173 -0.94 6.78 18.43
N GLY A 174 -0.18 7.20 17.41
CA GLY A 174 0.99 8.06 17.58
C GLY A 174 2.26 7.31 18.01
N GLU A 175 2.23 5.98 18.06
CA GLU A 175 3.38 5.17 18.43
C GLU A 175 4.34 5.08 17.24
N ARG A 176 5.62 5.40 17.49
CA ARG A 176 6.67 5.39 16.46
C ARG A 176 7.58 4.18 16.59
N MET A 177 7.95 3.61 15.46
CA MET A 177 8.84 2.44 15.39
C MET A 177 9.65 2.47 14.09
N ASN A 178 10.91 2.06 14.19
CA ASN A 178 11.72 1.78 12.99
C ASN A 178 11.38 0.39 12.46
N ILE A 179 10.89 0.31 11.23
CA ILE A 179 10.41 -0.92 10.59
C ILE A 179 11.47 -1.58 9.69
N LEU A 180 12.67 -1.02 9.58
CA LEU A 180 13.75 -1.57 8.75
C LEU A 180 14.04 -3.04 9.10
N ASN A 181 14.07 -3.35 10.40
CA ASN A 181 14.32 -4.71 10.90
C ASN A 181 13.15 -5.68 10.65
N TRP A 182 12.02 -5.20 10.13
CA TRP A 182 10.82 -5.99 9.89
C TRP A 182 10.73 -6.52 8.46
N PHE A 183 11.59 -6.07 7.55
CA PHE A 183 11.61 -6.55 6.16
C PHE A 183 12.03 -8.02 5.99
N LYS A 184 12.46 -8.67 7.09
CA LYS A 184 12.63 -10.13 7.18
C LYS A 184 11.34 -10.89 7.55
N LEU A 185 10.32 -10.19 8.03
CA LEU A 185 9.02 -10.77 8.33
C LEU A 185 8.26 -10.99 7.02
N ARG A 186 7.27 -11.88 7.06
CA ARG A 186 6.30 -11.97 5.95
C ARG A 186 5.60 -10.62 5.79
N PRO A 187 5.48 -10.08 4.56
CA PRO A 187 4.85 -8.78 4.31
C PRO A 187 3.46 -8.62 4.92
N GLU A 188 2.64 -9.67 4.93
CA GLU A 188 1.31 -9.67 5.55
C GLU A 188 1.37 -9.45 7.07
N LYS A 189 2.37 -10.06 7.72
CA LYS A 189 2.61 -9.91 9.16
C LYS A 189 3.07 -8.49 9.46
N MET A 190 3.93 -7.92 8.62
CA MET A 190 4.36 -6.52 8.74
C MET A 190 3.20 -5.54 8.59
N ALA A 191 2.36 -5.71 7.56
CA ALA A 191 1.17 -4.89 7.32
C ALA A 191 0.19 -4.91 8.49
N ALA A 192 0.03 -6.05 9.17
CA ALA A 192 -0.75 -6.13 10.41
C ALA A 192 -0.18 -5.24 11.53
N TYR A 193 1.14 -5.24 11.73
CA TYR A 193 1.74 -4.49 12.83
C TYR A 193 1.83 -2.99 12.59
N VAL A 194 2.20 -2.58 11.38
CA VAL A 194 2.44 -1.17 11.02
C VAL A 194 1.20 -0.31 11.27
N PHE A 195 0.00 -0.84 11.05
CA PHE A 195 -1.24 -0.11 11.30
C PHE A 195 -1.74 -0.20 12.75
N GLY A 196 -1.00 -0.84 13.66
CA GLY A 196 -1.30 -0.91 15.10
C GLY A 196 -2.28 -2.03 15.50
N PHE A 197 -2.46 -3.08 14.69
CA PHE A 197 -3.42 -4.15 15.02
C PHE A 197 -3.01 -5.06 16.19
N HIS A 198 -1.74 -5.06 16.59
CA HIS A 198 -1.28 -5.81 17.76
C HIS A 198 -2.02 -5.44 19.06
N ARG A 199 -2.62 -4.24 19.12
CA ARG A 199 -3.48 -3.82 20.24
C ARG A 199 -4.85 -4.52 20.28
N PHE A 200 -5.23 -5.27 19.24
CA PHE A 200 -6.59 -5.79 19.09
C PHE A 200 -6.68 -7.31 19.03
N CYS A 201 -5.54 -8.00 18.98
CA CYS A 201 -5.49 -9.45 18.98
C CYS A 201 -4.30 -9.90 19.84
N GLU A 202 -4.59 -10.43 21.02
CA GLU A 202 -3.57 -10.97 21.94
C GLU A 202 -2.78 -12.13 21.31
N ASN A 203 -3.36 -12.80 20.30
CA ASN A 203 -2.70 -13.84 19.50
C ASN A 203 -1.72 -13.28 18.44
N TYR A 204 -1.62 -11.95 18.29
CA TYR A 204 -0.65 -11.26 17.43
C TYR A 204 0.27 -10.36 18.28
N PRO A 205 1.12 -10.94 19.15
CA PRO A 205 2.08 -10.16 19.92
C PRO A 205 2.96 -9.35 18.95
N SER A 206 3.09 -8.05 19.21
CA SER A 206 4.06 -7.21 18.49
C SER A 206 5.44 -7.82 18.68
N PRO A 207 6.25 -8.01 17.61
CA PRO A 207 7.61 -8.50 17.75
C PRO A 207 8.54 -7.45 18.37
N VAL A 208 8.03 -6.25 18.69
CA VAL A 208 8.83 -5.14 19.19
C VAL A 208 8.26 -4.66 20.52
N ILE A 209 9.10 -4.80 21.55
CA ILE A 209 9.02 -4.05 22.80
C ILE A 209 9.17 -2.57 22.43
N THR A 210 8.18 -1.76 22.77
CA THR A 210 8.15 -0.32 22.48
C THR A 210 9.46 0.32 22.92
N ILE A 211 10.12 1.05 22.02
CA ILE A 211 11.20 1.95 22.43
C ILE A 211 10.51 3.07 23.20
N GLN A 212 10.78 3.15 24.51
CA GLN A 212 10.36 4.26 25.36
C GLN A 212 11.21 5.49 25.08
#